data_AF-A0A8H5ZZ75-F1
#
_entry.id   AF-A0A8H5ZZ75-F1
#
_cell.length_a   1.000
_cell.length_b   1.000
_cell.length_c   1.000
_cell.angle_alpha   90.00
_cell.angle_beta   90.00
_cell.angle_gamma   90.00
#
_symmetry.space_group_name_H-M   'P 1'
#
loop_
_entity.id
_entity.type
_entity.pdbx_description
1 polymer ?
#
loop_
_entity_poly.entity_id
_entity_poly.type
_entity_poly.pdbx_seq_one_letter_code
_entity_poly.pdbx_strand_id
1 'polypeptide(L)'
;MAAAVIDSSRAACRGPSGGELSGSALQRVCLQTGGKNYGVHLGPVEVPTYEEMPRYEDHGLNFYYLQEDFMFKLHAQRNWSWNIILPNGIVGFTLFSDPLHVNLQGTRKIPKFPGNKYFYEAVDDSSFAGGIADMSLWATTNDHTKNEAFNHTNGDNYVWKYSFRKVGRYFGIEIPEQTHWPEHRERKGMVHSFHMGRWAEDKRAVWERICDKYGGSKEAFDWGTWAFFDWTGWKRKDDTYQTYIDTFKSFENARVLTPNRVLHQNTKAMVDGKRDRTE
;
A
#
# COMPACT_ATOMS: atom_id res chain seq x y z
N MET A 1 34.19 1.77 -6.75
CA MET A 1 33.15 0.72 -6.80
C MET A 1 32.07 1.18 -7.75
N ALA A 2 31.87 0.49 -8.87
CA ALA A 2 30.78 0.79 -9.79
C ALA A 2 29.56 -0.06 -9.40
N ALA A 3 28.51 0.58 -8.91
CA ALA A 3 27.22 -0.02 -8.63
C ALA A 3 26.18 0.59 -9.57
N ALA A 4 25.37 -0.26 -10.20
CA ALA A 4 24.22 0.18 -10.97
C ALA A 4 22.97 0.04 -10.08
N VAL A 5 22.29 1.15 -9.80
CA VAL A 5 20.99 1.14 -9.14
C VAL A 5 19.92 1.19 -10.23
N ILE A 6 19.08 0.17 -10.28
CA ILE A 6 17.97 0.06 -11.22
C ILE A 6 16.68 0.30 -10.43
N ASP A 7 16.06 1.46 -10.67
CA ASP A 7 14.75 1.82 -10.13
C ASP A 7 13.65 1.25 -11.04
N SER A 8 12.78 0.41 -10.49
CA SER A 8 11.70 -0.23 -11.24
C SER A 8 10.61 0.75 -11.71
N SER A 9 10.52 1.96 -11.14
CA SER A 9 9.59 3.03 -11.56
C SER A 9 10.11 3.87 -12.74
N ARG A 10 11.41 3.78 -13.03
CA ARG A 10 12.07 4.45 -14.16
C ARG A 10 13.11 3.53 -14.76
N ALA A 11 12.80 2.93 -15.91
CA ALA A 11 13.80 2.29 -16.76
C ALA A 11 14.77 3.34 -17.33
N ALA A 12 15.69 3.83 -16.51
CA ALA A 12 16.74 4.75 -16.91
C ALA A 12 17.98 4.50 -16.04
N CYS A 13 18.86 3.61 -16.52
CA CYS A 13 20.25 3.55 -16.07
C CYS A 13 20.89 4.91 -16.38
N ARG A 14 21.05 5.80 -15.39
CA ARG A 14 21.93 6.96 -15.51
C ARG A 14 23.33 6.56 -15.04
N GLY A 15 24.06 5.89 -15.92
CA GLY A 15 25.53 5.85 -15.86
C GLY A 15 26.12 7.15 -16.41
N PRO A 16 27.39 7.47 -16.10
CA PRO A 16 28.07 8.61 -16.72
C PRO A 16 28.10 8.40 -18.24
N SER A 17 27.79 9.48 -18.96
CA SER A 17 27.80 9.62 -20.42
C SER A 17 28.66 8.62 -21.21
N GLY A 18 28.02 7.87 -22.10
CA GLY A 18 28.60 7.50 -23.41
C GLY A 18 29.76 6.51 -23.44
N GLY A 19 29.99 5.72 -22.38
CA GLY A 19 30.91 4.58 -22.43
C GLY A 19 30.14 3.28 -22.28
N GLU A 20 30.37 2.31 -23.16
CA GLU A 20 30.06 0.91 -22.85
C GLU A 20 30.58 0.62 -21.44
N LEU A 21 29.70 0.23 -20.52
CA LEU A 21 30.10 -0.36 -19.24
C LEU A 21 30.87 -1.63 -19.59
N SER A 22 32.19 -1.51 -19.75
CA SER A 22 33.11 -2.62 -19.88
C SER A 22 32.75 -3.64 -18.80
N GLY A 23 32.26 -4.81 -19.22
CA GLY A 23 31.60 -5.80 -18.36
C GLY A 23 32.50 -6.38 -17.25
N SER A 24 33.77 -5.97 -17.17
CA SER A 24 34.73 -6.41 -16.16
C SER A 24 34.82 -5.52 -14.91
N ALA A 25 34.27 -4.29 -14.92
CA ALA A 25 34.38 -3.35 -13.79
C ALA A 25 33.15 -3.29 -12.87
N LEU A 26 32.01 -3.82 -13.33
CA LEU A 26 30.77 -3.84 -12.53
C LEU A 26 30.92 -4.83 -11.37
N GLN A 27 30.63 -4.37 -10.15
CA GLN A 27 30.75 -5.21 -8.94
C GLN A 27 29.38 -5.54 -8.33
N ARG A 28 28.42 -4.63 -8.45
CA ARG A 28 27.11 -4.78 -7.84
C ARG A 28 25.96 -4.23 -8.69
N VAL A 29 24.87 -4.98 -8.76
CA VAL A 29 23.57 -4.50 -9.26
C VAL A 29 22.59 -4.42 -8.10
N CYS A 30 21.97 -3.27 -7.89
CA CYS A 30 20.93 -3.07 -6.89
C CYS A 30 19.59 -2.85 -7.60
N LEU A 31 18.64 -3.76 -7.39
CA LEU A 31 17.30 -3.69 -7.94
C LEU A 31 16.33 -3.24 -6.85
N GLN A 32 15.61 -2.15 -7.09
CA GLN A 32 14.53 -1.73 -6.18
C GLN A 32 13.19 -2.29 -6.66
N THR A 33 12.57 -3.17 -5.89
CA THR A 33 11.22 -3.70 -6.13
C THR A 33 10.23 -2.99 -5.18
N GLY A 34 9.67 -3.70 -4.19
CA GLY A 34 8.82 -3.14 -3.16
C GLY A 34 7.80 -4.13 -2.59
N GLY A 35 6.98 -3.68 -1.64
CA GLY A 35 6.02 -4.53 -0.92
C GLY A 35 5.02 -5.30 -1.80
N LYS A 36 4.84 -4.95 -3.08
CA LYS A 36 4.04 -5.74 -4.02
C LYS A 36 4.59 -7.15 -4.25
N ASN A 37 5.88 -7.40 -3.94
CA ASN A 37 6.47 -8.73 -3.94
C ASN A 37 5.71 -9.73 -3.05
N TYR A 38 5.06 -9.22 -2.00
CA TYR A 38 4.28 -10.02 -1.07
C TYR A 38 2.80 -10.13 -1.45
N GLY A 39 2.35 -9.43 -2.51
CA GLY A 39 0.94 -9.42 -2.90
C GLY A 39 0.05 -8.44 -2.14
N VAL A 40 0.62 -7.48 -1.39
CA VAL A 40 -0.11 -6.47 -0.58
C VAL A 40 -1.17 -5.66 -1.36
N HIS A 41 -1.05 -5.64 -2.68
CA HIS A 41 -1.96 -4.96 -3.58
C HIS A 41 -3.16 -5.78 -4.05
N LEU A 42 -3.10 -7.10 -3.85
CA LEU A 42 -4.12 -8.06 -4.25
C LEU A 42 -4.99 -8.46 -3.06
N GLY A 43 -4.48 -8.32 -1.83
CA GLY A 43 -5.25 -8.50 -0.61
C GLY A 43 -4.41 -8.46 0.66
N PRO A 44 -4.99 -8.86 1.80
CA PRO A 44 -4.27 -9.03 3.05
C PRO A 44 -3.22 -10.11 2.87
N VAL A 45 -2.07 -9.84 3.45
CA VAL A 45 -0.94 -10.76 3.50
C VAL A 45 -0.56 -10.97 4.95
N GLU A 46 0.28 -11.96 5.20
CA GLU A 46 0.92 -12.09 6.50
C GLU A 46 1.75 -10.82 6.81
N VAL A 47 1.58 -10.30 8.02
CA VAL A 47 2.35 -9.15 8.53
C VAL A 47 2.92 -9.51 9.91
N PRO A 48 4.20 -9.18 10.19
CA PRO A 48 5.15 -8.48 9.32
C PRO A 48 5.59 -9.34 8.11
N THR A 49 5.82 -8.68 6.97
CA THR A 49 6.41 -9.32 5.80
C THR A 49 7.90 -9.57 6.03
N TYR A 50 8.43 -10.69 5.53
CA TYR A 50 9.84 -11.06 5.62
C TYR A 50 10.33 -11.63 4.27
N GLU A 51 11.63 -11.51 4.02
CA GLU A 51 12.26 -11.70 2.71
C GLU A 51 12.24 -13.14 2.22
N GLU A 52 12.15 -14.12 3.12
CA GLU A 52 12.03 -15.55 2.80
C GLU A 52 10.60 -15.97 2.41
N MET A 53 9.63 -15.05 2.46
CA MET A 53 8.28 -15.35 1.98
C MET A 53 8.33 -15.80 0.51
N PRO A 54 7.59 -16.87 0.13
CA PRO A 54 7.56 -17.30 -1.26
C PRO A 54 6.94 -16.21 -2.14
N ARG A 55 7.30 -16.21 -3.43
CA ARG A 55 6.65 -15.34 -4.41
C ARG A 55 5.14 -15.52 -4.34
N TYR A 56 4.43 -14.40 -4.24
CA TYR A 56 2.98 -14.40 -4.26
C TYR A 56 2.48 -14.89 -5.64
N GLU A 57 1.61 -15.90 -5.63
CA GLU A 57 1.00 -16.46 -6.84
C GLU A 57 -0.04 -15.47 -7.39
N ASP A 58 0.38 -14.70 -8.39
CA ASP A 58 -0.45 -13.71 -9.09
C ASP A 58 -0.62 -14.02 -10.57
N HIS A 59 -0.28 -15.24 -10.99
CA HIS A 59 -0.32 -15.68 -12.38
C HIS A 59 0.56 -14.85 -13.34
N GLY A 60 1.69 -14.33 -12.84
CA GLY A 60 2.71 -13.64 -13.64
C GLY A 60 2.42 -12.15 -13.89
N LEU A 61 1.58 -11.54 -13.06
CA LEU A 61 1.17 -10.13 -13.21
C LEU A 61 2.17 -9.15 -12.56
N ASN A 62 2.95 -9.60 -11.59
CA ASN A 62 3.93 -8.79 -10.89
C ASN A 62 5.23 -8.79 -11.67
N PHE A 63 5.47 -7.66 -12.33
CA PHE A 63 6.67 -7.42 -13.12
C PHE A 63 7.97 -7.46 -12.30
N TYR A 64 7.91 -7.37 -10.95
CA TYR A 64 9.10 -7.55 -10.10
C TYR A 64 9.75 -8.92 -10.32
N TYR A 65 8.96 -9.98 -10.44
CA TYR A 65 9.49 -11.33 -10.64
C TYR A 65 10.23 -11.44 -11.98
N LEU A 66 9.73 -10.79 -13.02
CA LEU A 66 10.40 -10.75 -14.33
C LEU A 66 11.73 -9.98 -14.26
N GLN A 67 11.79 -8.90 -13.48
CA GLN A 67 13.02 -8.14 -13.25
C GLN A 67 14.06 -8.95 -12.48
N GLU A 68 13.63 -9.61 -11.40
CA GLU A 68 14.46 -10.51 -10.61
C GLU A 68 14.98 -11.68 -11.45
N ASP A 69 14.10 -12.39 -12.17
CA ASP A 69 14.48 -13.54 -13.00
C ASP A 69 15.48 -13.16 -14.08
N PHE A 70 15.28 -11.99 -14.71
CA PHE A 70 16.23 -11.45 -15.67
C PHE A 70 17.58 -11.13 -15.04
N MET A 71 17.57 -10.47 -13.87
CA MET A 71 18.79 -10.16 -13.12
C MET A 71 19.53 -11.44 -12.71
N PHE A 72 18.84 -12.45 -12.16
CA PHE A 72 19.42 -13.72 -11.77
C PHE A 72 19.99 -14.49 -12.95
N LYS A 73 19.29 -14.51 -14.09
CA LYS A 73 19.77 -15.12 -15.33
C LYS A 73 21.05 -14.45 -15.84
N LEU A 74 21.14 -13.13 -15.78
CA LEU A 74 22.35 -12.40 -16.14
C LEU A 74 23.47 -12.63 -15.13
N HIS A 75 23.17 -12.60 -13.84
CA HIS A 75 24.12 -12.84 -12.75
C HIS A 75 24.84 -14.18 -12.92
N ALA A 76 24.12 -15.25 -13.30
CA ALA A 76 24.67 -16.58 -13.53
C ALA A 76 25.77 -16.62 -14.62
N GLN A 77 25.91 -15.57 -15.43
CA GLN A 77 26.87 -15.46 -16.53
C GLN A 77 27.92 -14.37 -16.29
N ARG A 78 27.97 -13.79 -15.08
CA ARG A 78 28.75 -12.59 -14.75
C ARG A 78 29.41 -12.71 -13.36
N ASN A 79 30.37 -11.83 -13.09
CA ASN A 79 31.16 -11.83 -11.84
C ASN A 79 30.74 -10.74 -10.84
N TRP A 80 29.63 -10.04 -11.09
CA TRP A 80 29.04 -9.08 -10.14
C TRP A 80 28.02 -9.76 -9.25
N SER A 81 27.81 -9.24 -8.04
CA SER A 81 26.76 -9.69 -7.11
C SER A 81 25.51 -8.80 -7.22
N TRP A 82 24.42 -9.23 -6.60
CA TRP A 82 23.17 -8.45 -6.60
C TRP A 82 22.67 -8.12 -5.21
N ASN A 83 21.76 -7.14 -5.16
CA ASN A 83 20.92 -6.80 -4.02
C ASN A 83 19.52 -6.47 -4.51
N ILE A 84 18.51 -6.81 -3.71
CA ILE A 84 17.12 -6.37 -3.92
C ILE A 84 16.69 -5.56 -2.71
N ILE A 85 16.18 -4.35 -2.93
CA ILE A 85 15.59 -3.53 -1.85
C ILE A 85 14.08 -3.48 -2.04
N LEU A 86 13.34 -3.90 -1.01
CA LEU A 86 11.88 -4.02 -0.99
C LEU A 86 11.26 -2.96 -0.07
N PRO A 87 11.16 -1.69 -0.50
CA PRO A 87 10.50 -0.67 0.29
C PRO A 87 8.98 -0.86 0.31
N ASN A 88 8.35 -0.42 1.41
CA ASN A 88 6.91 -0.20 1.49
C ASN A 88 6.52 1.16 0.86
N GLY A 89 5.44 1.82 1.31
CA GLY A 89 5.00 3.10 0.77
C GLY A 89 6.11 4.15 0.82
N ILE A 90 6.60 4.62 -0.34
CA ILE A 90 7.76 5.51 -0.40
C ILE A 90 7.35 6.96 -0.16
N VAL A 91 7.95 7.58 0.85
CA VAL A 91 7.87 9.02 1.12
C VAL A 91 9.18 9.67 0.72
N GLY A 92 9.14 10.63 -0.20
CA GLY A 92 10.33 11.29 -0.70
C GLY A 92 10.02 12.41 -1.66
N PHE A 93 11.08 12.99 -2.22
CA PHE A 93 10.97 14.03 -3.22
C PHE A 93 11.08 13.44 -4.63
N THR A 94 10.11 13.76 -5.48
CA THR A 94 10.23 13.59 -6.91
C THR A 94 9.72 14.86 -7.59
N LEU A 95 10.05 15.03 -8.87
CA LEU A 95 9.42 16.11 -9.65
C LEU A 95 7.90 15.91 -9.74
N PHE A 96 7.39 14.68 -9.62
CA PHE A 96 5.96 14.42 -9.63
C PHE A 96 5.27 14.98 -8.39
N SER A 97 4.15 15.70 -8.59
CA SER A 97 3.38 16.19 -7.44
C SER A 97 2.82 15.01 -6.66
N ASP A 98 2.98 15.05 -5.34
CA ASP A 98 2.26 14.14 -4.46
C ASP A 98 0.79 14.59 -4.42
N PRO A 99 -0.16 13.74 -4.86
CA PRO A 99 -1.59 14.05 -4.83
C PRO A 99 -2.10 14.52 -3.48
N LEU A 100 -1.50 14.03 -2.38
CA LEU A 100 -1.86 14.43 -1.02
C LEU A 100 -1.53 15.92 -0.77
N HIS A 101 -0.37 16.38 -1.23
CA HIS A 101 0.05 17.78 -1.11
C HIS A 101 -0.90 18.71 -1.87
N VAL A 102 -1.27 18.36 -3.10
CA VAL A 102 -2.17 19.18 -3.91
C VAL A 102 -3.60 19.14 -3.37
N ASN A 103 -4.06 18.03 -2.80
CA ASN A 103 -5.35 17.98 -2.09
C ASN A 103 -5.38 18.95 -0.89
N LEU A 104 -4.32 18.95 -0.07
CA LEU A 104 -4.22 19.81 1.11
C LEU A 104 -4.15 21.29 0.74
N GLN A 105 -3.42 21.67 -0.30
CA GLN A 105 -3.29 23.08 -0.72
C GLN A 105 -4.43 23.55 -1.66
N GLY A 106 -5.00 22.61 -2.42
CA GLY A 106 -5.83 22.87 -3.58
C GLY A 106 -7.29 23.23 -3.28
N THR A 107 -7.73 23.19 -2.03
CA THR A 107 -9.14 23.46 -1.70
C THR A 107 -9.30 24.52 -0.63
N ARG A 108 -10.28 25.42 -0.80
CA ARG A 108 -10.77 26.31 0.27
C ARG A 108 -11.61 25.56 1.32
N LYS A 109 -11.71 24.24 1.21
CA LYS A 109 -12.52 23.38 2.07
C LYS A 109 -11.58 22.53 2.91
N ILE A 110 -12.09 22.01 4.02
CA ILE A 110 -11.36 21.03 4.80
C ILE A 110 -11.20 19.75 3.95
N PRO A 111 -9.97 19.26 3.73
CA PRO A 111 -9.71 18.10 2.90
C PRO A 111 -10.22 16.82 3.59
N LYS A 112 -10.77 15.90 2.79
CA LYS A 112 -11.16 14.56 3.24
C LYS A 112 -10.04 13.57 2.96
N PHE A 113 -10.00 12.46 3.70
CA PHE A 113 -9.05 11.40 3.42
C PHE A 113 -9.44 10.65 2.13
N PRO A 114 -8.54 10.52 1.13
CA PRO A 114 -8.87 9.91 -0.18
C PRO A 114 -8.98 8.36 -0.16
N GLY A 115 -8.72 7.72 0.99
CA GLY A 115 -8.85 6.26 1.14
C GLY A 115 -10.22 5.81 1.66
N ASN A 116 -10.28 4.56 2.12
CA ASN A 116 -11.45 3.97 2.77
C ASN A 116 -11.27 3.88 4.30
N LYS A 117 -12.32 3.46 5.02
CA LYS A 117 -12.31 3.40 6.49
C LYS A 117 -11.22 2.47 7.04
N TYR A 118 -11.05 1.28 6.45
CA TYR A 118 -10.01 0.34 6.87
C TYR A 118 -8.62 0.96 6.76
N PHE A 119 -8.28 1.51 5.59
CA PHE A 119 -6.97 2.12 5.37
C PHE A 119 -6.75 3.33 6.29
N TYR A 120 -7.80 4.10 6.59
CA TYR A 120 -7.72 5.22 7.52
C TYR A 120 -7.44 4.80 8.97
N GLU A 121 -7.95 3.64 9.40
CA GLU A 121 -7.87 3.15 10.78
C GLU A 121 -6.78 2.08 11.00
N ALA A 122 -6.24 1.50 9.92
CA ALA A 122 -5.21 0.48 9.97
C ALA A 122 -3.85 1.06 10.40
N VAL A 123 -3.06 0.20 11.03
CA VAL A 123 -1.62 0.43 11.21
C VAL A 123 -0.95 0.30 9.85
N ASP A 124 -0.10 1.27 9.54
CA ASP A 124 0.65 1.36 8.29
C ASP A 124 2.10 1.76 8.60
N ASP A 125 2.97 1.51 7.64
CA ASP A 125 4.37 1.90 7.69
C ASP A 125 4.77 2.61 6.38
N SER A 126 6.00 3.11 6.31
CA SER A 126 6.50 3.77 5.11
C SER A 126 8.01 3.65 5.01
N SER A 127 8.52 3.93 3.81
CA SER A 127 9.93 3.98 3.50
C SER A 127 10.33 5.37 3.06
N PHE A 128 11.23 6.00 3.79
CA PHE A 128 11.80 7.27 3.41
C PHE A 128 12.83 7.07 2.28
N ALA A 129 12.71 7.85 1.21
CA ALA A 129 13.60 7.74 0.05
C ALA A 129 15.08 7.90 0.39
N GLY A 130 15.42 8.75 1.37
CA GLY A 130 16.79 8.86 1.87
C GLY A 130 17.28 7.58 2.56
N GLY A 131 16.43 6.96 3.39
CA GLY A 131 16.74 5.68 4.04
C GLY A 131 16.94 4.54 3.04
N ILE A 132 16.11 4.49 1.98
CA ILE A 132 16.27 3.52 0.89
C ILE A 132 17.62 3.72 0.19
N ALA A 133 18.04 4.97 -0.04
CA ALA A 133 19.33 5.28 -0.64
C ALA A 133 20.50 4.84 0.27
N ASP A 134 20.41 5.10 1.57
CA ASP A 134 21.40 4.69 2.57
C ASP A 134 21.49 3.15 2.64
N MET A 135 20.36 2.45 2.67
CA MET A 135 20.31 0.99 2.66
C MET A 135 20.87 0.42 1.35
N SER A 136 20.56 1.02 0.21
CA SER A 136 21.11 0.61 -1.09
C SER A 136 22.63 0.77 -1.11
N LEU A 137 23.15 1.89 -0.58
CA LEU A 137 24.59 2.10 -0.46
C LEU A 137 25.22 1.06 0.48
N TRP A 138 24.65 0.84 1.66
CA TRP A 138 25.12 -0.17 2.60
C TRP A 138 25.12 -1.57 1.97
N ALA A 139 24.00 -2.00 1.39
CA ALA A 139 23.87 -3.33 0.79
C ALA A 139 24.84 -3.52 -0.38
N THR A 140 25.09 -2.48 -1.18
CA THR A 140 25.98 -2.61 -2.33
C THR A 140 27.46 -2.55 -1.99
N THR A 141 27.84 -1.89 -0.89
CA THR A 141 29.25 -1.66 -0.50
C THR A 141 29.76 -2.65 0.55
N ASN A 142 28.89 -3.44 1.15
CA ASN A 142 29.28 -4.46 2.12
C ASN A 142 29.36 -5.86 1.46
N ASP A 143 30.35 -6.64 1.89
CA ASP A 143 30.60 -7.95 1.28
C ASP A 143 29.67 -9.05 1.82
N HIS A 144 29.26 -8.96 3.08
CA HIS A 144 28.36 -9.92 3.73
C HIS A 144 26.89 -9.82 3.26
N THR A 145 26.55 -8.78 2.51
CA THR A 145 25.21 -8.54 1.95
C THR A 145 25.09 -9.02 0.50
N LYS A 146 26.07 -9.77 -0.01
CA LYS A 146 26.06 -10.27 -1.40
C LYS A 146 24.91 -11.23 -1.64
N ASN A 147 24.16 -10.95 -2.71
CA ASN A 147 23.08 -11.80 -3.21
C ASN A 147 21.94 -11.94 -2.21
N GLU A 148 21.59 -10.82 -1.57
CA GLU A 148 20.55 -10.75 -0.55
C GLU A 148 19.47 -9.72 -0.92
N ALA A 149 18.26 -10.03 -0.49
CA ALA A 149 17.10 -9.16 -0.51
C ALA A 149 16.91 -8.52 0.88
N PHE A 150 16.48 -7.26 0.92
CA PHE A 150 16.22 -6.54 2.16
C PHE A 150 14.93 -5.74 2.08
N ASN A 151 14.05 -5.98 3.04
CA ASN A 151 12.94 -5.09 3.34
C ASN A 151 13.46 -3.75 3.83
N HIS A 152 12.79 -2.67 3.43
CA HIS A 152 13.02 -1.36 4.00
C HIS A 152 11.71 -0.81 4.55
N THR A 153 11.77 -0.33 5.79
CA THR A 153 10.76 0.54 6.43
C THR A 153 11.50 1.56 7.30
N ASN A 154 10.82 2.62 7.71
CA ASN A 154 11.39 3.65 8.59
C ASN A 154 11.68 3.14 10.02
N GLY A 155 11.20 1.94 10.38
CA GLY A 155 11.30 1.39 11.72
C GLY A 155 10.22 1.88 12.69
N ASP A 156 9.28 2.72 12.24
CA ASP A 156 8.11 3.14 12.98
C ASP A 156 6.80 2.70 12.30
N ASN A 157 5.70 2.90 13.00
CA ASN A 157 4.35 2.63 12.51
C ASN A 157 3.47 3.84 12.76
N TYR A 158 2.45 4.03 11.93
CA TYR A 158 1.46 5.07 12.11
C TYR A 158 0.07 4.62 11.72
N VAL A 159 -0.92 5.47 11.99
CA VAL A 159 -2.30 5.28 11.53
C VAL A 159 -2.73 6.55 10.81
N TRP A 160 -3.27 6.40 9.61
CA TRP A 160 -3.67 7.52 8.75
C TRP A 160 -4.64 8.50 9.45
N LYS A 161 -5.53 8.00 10.31
CA LYS A 161 -6.41 8.80 11.18
C LYS A 161 -5.68 9.89 11.96
N TYR A 162 -4.48 9.61 12.45
CA TYR A 162 -3.68 10.57 13.20
C TYR A 162 -2.68 11.30 12.29
N SER A 163 -2.04 10.58 11.37
CA SER A 163 -1.01 11.14 10.48
C SER A 163 -1.57 12.17 9.51
N PHE A 164 -2.72 11.91 8.87
CA PHE A 164 -3.34 12.87 7.95
C PHE A 164 -3.62 14.22 8.62
N ARG A 165 -4.08 14.18 9.88
CA ARG A 165 -4.31 15.39 10.69
C ARG A 165 -3.02 16.10 11.09
N LYS A 166 -1.94 15.35 11.41
CA LYS A 166 -0.61 15.91 11.67
C LYS A 166 -0.06 16.62 10.42
N VAL A 167 -0.17 16.00 9.25
CA VAL A 167 0.23 16.60 7.96
C VAL A 167 -0.61 17.84 7.66
N GLY A 168 -1.91 17.83 7.94
CA GLY A 168 -2.77 19.01 7.81
C GLY A 168 -2.25 20.23 8.59
N ARG A 169 -1.82 20.03 9.84
CA ARG A 169 -1.26 21.11 10.68
C ARG A 169 0.03 21.72 10.12
N TYR A 170 0.86 20.94 9.43
CA TYR A 170 2.02 21.47 8.73
C TYR A 170 1.62 22.53 7.68
N PHE A 171 0.48 22.35 7.01
CA PHE A 171 -0.10 23.33 6.08
C PHE A 171 -1.01 24.37 6.74
N GLY A 172 -1.07 24.42 8.08
CA GLY A 172 -1.95 25.33 8.81
C GLY A 172 -3.44 24.97 8.73
N ILE A 173 -3.78 23.71 8.42
CA ILE A 173 -5.16 23.22 8.28
C ILE A 173 -5.50 22.30 9.45
N GLU A 174 -6.51 22.67 10.23
CA GLU A 174 -7.08 21.77 11.25
C GLU A 174 -8.09 20.80 10.62
N ILE A 175 -7.63 19.57 10.38
CA ILE A 175 -8.46 18.51 9.82
C ILE A 175 -9.20 17.77 10.96
N PRO A 176 -10.54 17.79 10.98
CA PRO A 176 -11.33 17.03 11.95
C PRO A 176 -11.24 15.54 11.67
N GLU A 177 -11.55 14.72 12.67
CA GLU A 177 -11.65 13.28 12.46
C GLU A 177 -12.78 12.96 11.46
N GLN A 178 -12.47 12.12 10.46
CA GLN A 178 -13.49 11.62 9.54
C GLN A 178 -14.30 10.49 10.18
N THR A 179 -15.52 10.82 10.59
CA THR A 179 -16.45 9.87 11.22
C THR A 179 -17.47 9.26 10.24
N HIS A 180 -17.67 9.90 9.08
CA HIS A 180 -18.65 9.49 8.07
C HIS A 180 -17.93 8.87 6.87
N TRP A 181 -18.42 7.71 6.43
CA TRP A 181 -17.86 6.94 5.32
C TRP A 181 -18.98 6.50 4.39
N PRO A 182 -18.79 6.55 3.05
CA PRO A 182 -19.80 6.05 2.12
C PRO A 182 -20.01 4.55 2.30
N GLU A 183 -21.27 4.11 2.34
CA GLU A 183 -21.61 2.69 2.37
C GLU A 183 -21.76 2.15 0.94
N HIS A 184 -21.31 0.91 0.72
CA HIS A 184 -21.47 0.24 -0.58
C HIS A 184 -22.95 -0.14 -0.78
N ARG A 185 -23.52 0.12 -1.97
CA ARG A 185 -24.92 -0.27 -2.28
C ARG A 185 -25.12 -1.79 -2.29
N GLU A 186 -24.05 -2.54 -2.52
CA GLU A 186 -24.01 -4.00 -2.39
C GLU A 186 -23.28 -4.36 -1.09
N ARG A 187 -23.85 -5.27 -0.30
CA ARG A 187 -23.51 -5.55 1.12
C ARG A 187 -22.05 -5.95 1.43
N LYS A 188 -21.14 -6.00 0.44
CA LYS A 188 -19.76 -6.44 0.61
C LYS A 188 -18.83 -5.46 -0.09
N GLY A 189 -18.32 -4.48 0.63
CA GLY A 189 -17.41 -3.48 0.07
C GLY A 189 -17.11 -2.32 1.00
N MET A 190 -15.84 -1.92 1.13
CA MET A 190 -15.48 -0.59 1.62
C MET A 190 -15.31 0.35 0.42
N VAL A 191 -15.96 1.51 0.47
CA VAL A 191 -15.86 2.55 -0.55
C VAL A 191 -14.87 3.61 -0.09
N HIS A 192 -14.09 4.14 -1.01
CA HIS A 192 -13.26 5.33 -0.74
C HIS A 192 -14.15 6.52 -0.40
N SER A 193 -13.68 7.42 0.46
CA SER A 193 -14.42 8.66 0.77
C SER A 193 -14.76 9.47 -0.48
N PHE A 194 -13.80 9.52 -1.39
CA PHE A 194 -13.91 10.04 -2.74
C PHE A 194 -12.77 9.45 -3.57
N HIS A 195 -12.92 9.48 -4.89
CA HIS A 195 -11.85 9.10 -5.81
C HIS A 195 -11.02 10.31 -6.17
N MET A 196 -9.73 10.30 -5.83
CA MET A 196 -8.82 11.41 -6.05
C MET A 196 -8.51 11.60 -7.55
N GLY A 197 -8.48 10.52 -8.34
CA GLY A 197 -8.42 10.60 -9.79
C GLY A 197 -9.55 11.45 -10.37
N ARG A 198 -10.80 11.17 -9.97
CA ARG A 198 -11.97 11.94 -10.40
C ARG A 198 -12.00 13.35 -9.81
N TRP A 199 -11.60 13.50 -8.54
CA TRP A 199 -11.55 14.81 -7.90
C TRP A 199 -10.57 15.75 -8.59
N ALA A 200 -9.49 15.24 -9.17
CA ALA A 200 -8.49 16.06 -9.85
C ALA A 200 -8.94 16.59 -11.23
N GLU A 201 -9.92 15.95 -11.89
CA GLU A 201 -10.33 16.26 -13.27
C GLU A 201 -10.64 17.75 -13.51
N ASP A 202 -11.22 18.45 -12.54
CA ASP A 202 -11.60 19.87 -12.62
C ASP A 202 -10.69 20.80 -11.76
N LYS A 203 -9.56 20.29 -11.26
CA LYS A 203 -8.71 21.01 -10.28
C LYS A 203 -7.50 21.71 -10.87
N ARG A 204 -7.16 21.47 -12.15
CA ARG A 204 -6.05 22.16 -12.84
C ARG A 204 -6.12 23.67 -12.69
N ALA A 205 -7.25 24.27 -13.06
CA ALA A 205 -7.42 25.72 -12.99
C ALA A 205 -7.33 26.26 -11.53
N VAL A 206 -7.65 25.43 -10.53
CA VAL A 206 -7.48 25.81 -9.12
C VAL A 206 -5.99 25.83 -8.75
N TRP A 207 -5.25 24.79 -9.14
CA TRP A 207 -3.81 24.71 -8.92
C TRP A 207 -3.04 25.84 -9.60
N GLU A 208 -3.38 26.17 -10.85
CA GLU A 208 -2.75 27.27 -11.57
C GLU A 208 -2.92 28.61 -10.86
N ARG A 209 -4.14 28.90 -10.34
CA ARG A 209 -4.38 30.11 -9.54
C ARG A 209 -3.60 30.14 -8.23
N ILE A 210 -3.35 28.97 -7.61
CA ILE A 210 -2.51 28.87 -6.41
C ILE A 210 -1.06 29.20 -6.77
N CYS A 211 -0.55 28.62 -7.85
CA CYS A 211 0.80 28.89 -8.35
C CYS A 211 0.97 30.37 -8.72
N ASP A 212 -0.02 30.98 -9.39
CA ASP A 212 0.00 32.40 -9.75
C ASP A 212 0.06 33.32 -8.52
N LYS A 213 -0.59 32.92 -7.42
CA LYS A 213 -0.67 33.74 -6.20
C LYS A 213 0.51 33.54 -5.26
N TYR A 214 0.97 32.31 -5.10
CA TYR A 214 1.93 31.93 -4.04
C TYR A 214 3.24 31.36 -4.58
N GLY A 215 3.40 31.26 -5.90
CA GLY A 215 4.50 30.56 -6.54
C GLY A 215 4.29 29.04 -6.60
N GLY A 216 5.11 28.36 -7.39
CA GLY A 216 5.00 26.93 -7.65
C GLY A 216 5.06 26.59 -9.14
N SER A 217 5.18 25.31 -9.48
CA SER A 217 5.12 24.83 -10.85
C SER A 217 3.70 24.41 -11.21
N LYS A 218 3.16 24.98 -12.29
CA LYS A 218 1.84 24.61 -12.83
C LYS A 218 1.87 23.20 -13.42
N GLU A 219 2.99 22.86 -14.05
CA GLU A 219 3.30 21.56 -14.67
C GLU A 219 3.30 20.44 -13.63
N ALA A 220 3.53 20.75 -12.36
CA ALA A 220 3.44 19.76 -11.28
C ALA A 220 2.10 19.03 -11.25
N PHE A 221 1.02 19.66 -11.70
CA PHE A 221 -0.29 19.03 -11.79
C PHE A 221 -0.34 17.86 -12.79
N ASP A 222 0.36 17.99 -13.92
CA ASP A 222 0.45 16.94 -14.96
C ASP A 222 1.17 15.69 -14.49
N TRP A 223 1.99 15.85 -13.46
CA TRP A 223 2.83 14.80 -12.92
C TRP A 223 2.15 14.06 -11.76
N GLY A 224 1.00 14.53 -11.28
CA GLY A 224 0.31 13.90 -10.15
C GLY A 224 -0.19 12.49 -10.46
N THR A 225 0.15 11.53 -9.60
CA THR A 225 -0.38 10.16 -9.66
C THR A 225 -1.75 10.07 -8.98
N TRP A 226 -2.72 10.86 -9.45
CA TRP A 226 -4.01 11.11 -8.78
C TRP A 226 -4.79 9.85 -8.38
N ALA A 227 -4.70 8.78 -9.18
CA ALA A 227 -5.38 7.52 -8.94
C ALA A 227 -4.67 6.59 -7.93
N PHE A 228 -3.49 6.95 -7.41
CA PHE A 228 -2.72 6.11 -6.50
C PHE A 228 -3.54 5.69 -5.27
N PHE A 229 -4.16 6.66 -4.59
CA PHE A 229 -5.00 6.40 -3.41
C PHE A 229 -6.35 5.74 -3.73
N ASP A 230 -6.77 5.74 -5.00
CA ASP A 230 -8.03 5.09 -5.43
C ASP A 230 -7.87 3.57 -5.53
N TRP A 231 -6.62 3.09 -5.59
CA TRP A 231 -6.27 1.69 -5.59
C TRP A 231 -5.84 1.19 -4.20
N THR A 232 -5.33 2.06 -3.32
CA THR A 232 -4.90 1.66 -1.97
C THR A 232 -6.09 1.34 -1.06
N GLY A 233 -6.05 0.17 -0.43
CA GLY A 233 -6.97 -0.20 0.65
C GLY A 233 -7.82 -1.42 0.33
N TRP A 234 -7.89 -2.33 1.31
CA TRP A 234 -8.70 -3.54 1.22
C TRP A 234 -10.18 -3.20 1.08
N LYS A 235 -10.84 -3.81 0.10
CA LYS A 235 -12.27 -3.55 -0.21
C LYS A 235 -13.21 -4.48 0.53
N ARG A 236 -12.74 -5.60 1.10
CA ARG A 236 -13.62 -6.53 1.81
C ARG A 236 -13.78 -6.11 3.26
N LYS A 237 -15.03 -6.12 3.72
CA LYS A 237 -15.41 -5.97 5.12
C LYS A 237 -16.05 -7.27 5.57
N ASP A 238 -15.45 -7.91 6.56
CA ASP A 238 -16.07 -9.03 7.27
C ASP A 238 -16.59 -8.50 8.61
N ASP A 239 -17.91 -8.58 8.80
CA ASP A 239 -18.50 -8.32 10.11
C ASP A 239 -18.36 -9.59 10.95
N THR A 240 -17.63 -9.52 12.06
CA THR A 240 -17.30 -10.71 12.86
C THR A 240 -18.56 -11.47 13.28
N TYR A 241 -19.60 -10.78 13.73
CA TYR A 241 -20.86 -11.42 14.09
C TYR A 241 -21.46 -12.15 12.87
N GLN A 242 -21.53 -11.49 11.72
CA GLN A 242 -22.04 -12.10 10.50
C GLN A 242 -21.20 -13.30 10.05
N THR A 243 -19.87 -13.27 10.20
CA THR A 243 -19.03 -14.43 9.87
C THR A 243 -19.31 -15.64 10.75
N TYR A 244 -19.54 -15.45 12.05
CA TYR A 244 -19.97 -16.53 12.93
C TYR A 244 -21.35 -17.06 12.50
N ILE A 245 -22.31 -16.18 12.25
CA ILE A 245 -23.66 -16.59 11.82
C ILE A 245 -23.63 -17.32 10.47
N ASP A 246 -22.87 -16.86 9.49
CA ASP A 246 -22.74 -17.49 8.18
C ASP A 246 -22.02 -18.85 8.26
N THR A 247 -21.05 -18.97 9.17
CA THR A 247 -20.37 -20.22 9.49
C THR A 247 -21.33 -21.22 10.15
N PHE A 248 -22.11 -20.79 11.15
CA PHE A 248 -23.12 -21.63 11.78
C PHE A 248 -24.20 -22.07 10.78
N LYS A 249 -24.69 -21.16 9.94
CA LYS A 249 -25.61 -21.52 8.85
C LYS A 249 -24.99 -22.51 7.88
N SER A 250 -23.71 -22.39 7.56
CA SER A 250 -23.01 -23.38 6.71
C SER A 250 -22.99 -24.75 7.38
N PHE A 251 -22.70 -24.82 8.68
CA PHE A 251 -22.80 -26.08 9.44
C PHE A 251 -24.22 -26.62 9.54
N GLU A 252 -25.24 -25.76 9.70
CA GLU A 252 -26.65 -26.16 9.70
C GLU A 252 -27.07 -26.72 8.33
N ASN A 253 -26.68 -26.06 7.24
CA ASN A 253 -26.94 -26.50 5.87
C ASN A 253 -26.24 -27.82 5.55
N ALA A 254 -25.02 -28.01 6.08
CA ALA A 254 -24.28 -29.26 6.01
C ALA A 254 -24.80 -30.34 6.98
N ARG A 255 -25.83 -30.03 7.78
CA ARG A 255 -26.42 -30.90 8.83
C ARG A 255 -25.44 -31.33 9.93
N VAL A 256 -24.36 -30.56 10.13
CA VAL A 256 -23.42 -30.72 11.24
C VAL A 256 -24.01 -30.14 12.53
N LEU A 257 -24.74 -29.03 12.43
CA LEU A 257 -25.44 -28.39 13.56
C LEU A 257 -26.96 -28.39 13.37
N THR A 258 -27.70 -28.34 14.48
CA THR A 258 -29.16 -28.23 14.47
C THR A 258 -29.60 -26.87 13.91
N PRO A 259 -30.55 -26.81 12.95
CA PRO A 259 -30.98 -25.55 12.36
C PRO A 259 -31.51 -24.55 13.38
N ASN A 260 -31.10 -23.29 13.25
CA ASN A 260 -31.43 -22.19 14.17
C ASN A 260 -32.94 -22.05 14.42
N ARG A 261 -33.76 -22.26 13.38
CA ARG A 261 -35.24 -22.20 13.46
C ARG A 261 -35.83 -23.18 14.47
N VAL A 262 -35.21 -24.36 14.63
CA VAL A 262 -35.67 -25.40 15.56
C VAL A 262 -35.30 -25.01 16.99
N LEU A 263 -34.09 -24.47 17.18
CA LEU A 263 -33.62 -24.00 18.48
C LEU A 263 -34.47 -22.83 19.02
N HIS A 264 -34.86 -21.87 18.17
CA HIS A 264 -35.72 -20.75 18.60
C HIS A 264 -37.15 -21.17 18.90
N GLN A 265 -37.70 -22.16 18.18
CA GLN A 265 -39.02 -22.72 18.51
C GLN A 265 -39.01 -23.39 19.88
N ASN A 266 -37.97 -24.17 20.18
CA ASN A 266 -37.79 -24.81 21.47
C ASN A 266 -37.55 -23.80 22.61
N THR A 267 -36.76 -22.76 22.34
CA THR A 267 -36.47 -21.71 23.33
C THR A 267 -37.71 -20.88 23.63
N LYS A 268 -38.50 -20.53 22.60
CA LYS A 268 -39.75 -19.79 22.78
C LYS A 268 -40.80 -20.62 23.54
N ALA A 269 -40.90 -21.92 23.24
CA ALA A 269 -41.73 -22.85 24.01
C ALA A 269 -41.29 -22.97 25.48
N MET A 270 -39.97 -22.97 25.76
CA MET A 270 -39.43 -22.97 27.13
C MET A 270 -39.67 -21.65 27.89
N VAL A 271 -39.61 -20.51 27.20
CA VAL A 271 -39.83 -19.18 27.80
C VAL A 271 -41.31 -18.91 28.04
N ASP A 272 -42.18 -19.27 27.08
CA ASP A 272 -43.63 -19.11 27.20
C ASP A 272 -44.24 -20.12 28.20
N GLY A 273 -43.56 -21.25 28.41
CA GLY A 273 -43.89 -22.26 29.41
C GLY A 273 -43.03 -22.21 30.68
N LYS A 274 -42.80 -21.02 31.27
CA LYS A 274 -41.96 -20.90 32.49
C LYS A 274 -42.28 -21.98 33.53
N ARG A 275 -41.30 -22.87 33.70
CA ARG A 275 -41.14 -23.95 34.71
C ARG A 275 -41.98 -25.21 34.46
N ASP A 276 -41.32 -26.24 33.95
CA ASP A 276 -41.21 -27.47 34.74
C ASP A 276 -39.79 -28.04 34.61
N ARG A 277 -39.46 -28.89 35.57
CA ARG A 277 -38.18 -29.17 36.22
C ARG A 277 -37.03 -29.76 35.39
N THR A 278 -35.85 -29.53 35.99
CA THR A 278 -34.61 -30.34 35.99
C THR A 278 -33.84 -30.48 34.69
N GLU A 279 -32.73 -29.74 34.61
CA GLU A 279 -31.36 -30.27 34.57
C GLU A 279 -30.37 -29.21 35.09
#